data_AF-A0A197JY58-F1
#
_entry.id   AF-A0A197JY58-F1
#
_cell.length_a   1.000
_cell.length_b   1.000
_cell.length_c   1.000
_cell.angle_alpha   90.00
_cell.angle_beta   90.00
_cell.angle_gamma   90.00
#
_symmetry.space_group_name_H-M   'P 1'
#
loop_
_entity.id
_entity.type
_entity.pdbx_description
1 polymer ?
#
loop_
_entity_poly.entity_id
_entity_poly.type
_entity_poly.pdbx_seq_one_letter_code
_entity_poly.pdbx_strand_id
1 'polypeptide(L)'
;MVKKLFLLTAFFTSSAFANYYVAIWNNARKSTELWVTRDKRECVCLKNTQTYRIMNFSQSDVKIFRSTDCTGSYDVVTTDVYDAQWVNSMSYGRSGIRSEGPDSCPNYLA
;
A
#
# COMPACT_ATOMS: atom_id res chain seq x y z
N MET A 1 38.42 -43.79 18.09
CA MET A 1 38.30 -43.12 16.77
C MET A 1 37.02 -42.30 16.80
N VAL A 2 37.13 -40.98 16.69
CA VAL A 2 35.98 -40.07 16.82
C VAL A 2 35.77 -39.38 15.46
N LYS A 3 34.50 -39.07 15.17
CA LYS A 3 34.04 -38.01 14.24
C LYS A 3 34.08 -38.42 12.76
N LYS A 4 33.06 -38.16 11.94
CA LYS A 4 32.20 -36.95 11.90
C LYS A 4 30.79 -37.29 11.45
N LEU A 5 29.80 -36.95 12.26
CA LEU A 5 28.39 -36.88 11.86
C LEU A 5 28.23 -35.57 11.07
N PHE A 6 27.98 -35.66 9.76
CA PHE A 6 27.62 -34.51 8.94
C PHE A 6 26.16 -34.14 9.24
N LEU A 7 25.96 -33.09 10.04
CA LEU A 7 24.65 -32.48 10.21
C LEU A 7 24.38 -31.59 8.99
N LEU A 8 23.50 -32.04 8.08
CA LEU A 8 22.93 -31.18 7.05
C LEU A 8 21.85 -30.30 7.71
N THR A 9 22.18 -29.06 8.05
CA THR A 9 21.18 -28.04 8.39
C THR A 9 20.53 -27.54 7.12
N ALA A 10 19.35 -28.06 6.81
CA ALA A 10 18.46 -27.46 5.82
C ALA A 10 18.03 -26.07 6.33
N PHE A 11 18.63 -25.02 5.74
CA PHE A 11 18.14 -23.65 5.89
C PHE A 11 16.78 -23.57 5.19
N PHE A 12 15.69 -23.70 5.96
CA PHE A 12 14.38 -23.25 5.52
C PHE A 12 14.43 -21.72 5.46
N THR A 13 14.75 -21.15 4.29
CA THR A 13 14.51 -19.73 4.03
C THR A 13 12.99 -19.56 3.92
N SER A 14 12.32 -19.30 5.04
CA SER A 14 10.99 -18.73 5.02
C SER A 14 11.12 -17.32 4.47
N SER A 15 10.99 -17.17 3.15
CA SER A 15 10.75 -15.87 2.53
C SER A 15 9.36 -15.42 2.96
N ALA A 16 9.28 -14.79 4.13
CA ALA A 16 8.11 -14.04 4.54
C ALA A 16 7.93 -12.92 3.50
N PHE A 17 6.98 -13.09 2.59
CA PHE A 17 6.59 -12.06 1.64
C PHE A 17 5.96 -10.91 2.44
N ALA A 18 6.77 -9.95 2.87
CA ALA A 18 6.29 -8.82 3.64
C ALA A 18 5.49 -7.89 2.73
N ASN A 19 4.16 -7.85 2.83
CA ASN A 19 3.32 -7.01 1.99
C ASN A 19 3.57 -5.51 2.20
N TYR A 20 3.28 -4.70 1.17
CA TYR A 20 3.16 -3.26 1.31
C TYR A 20 1.76 -2.93 1.83
N TYR A 21 1.65 -1.94 2.70
CA TYR A 21 0.36 -1.46 3.15
C TYR A 21 0.34 0.02 3.49
N VAL A 22 -0.86 0.56 3.33
CA VAL A 22 -1.24 1.92 3.62
C VAL A 22 -2.48 1.89 4.48
N ALA A 23 -2.60 2.80 5.43
CA ALA A 23 -3.82 2.98 6.18
C ALA A 23 -4.50 4.28 5.79
N ILE A 24 -5.82 4.22 5.67
CA ILE A 24 -6.66 5.36 5.41
C ILE A 24 -7.63 5.54 6.56
N TRP A 25 -7.91 6.79 6.92
CA TRP A 25 -8.96 7.12 7.86
C TRP A 25 -9.98 8.08 7.25
N ASN A 26 -11.26 7.89 7.56
CA ASN A 26 -12.34 8.80 7.19
C ASN A 26 -12.58 9.87 8.26
N ASN A 27 -13.32 10.93 7.92
CA ASN A 27 -13.61 12.04 8.84
C ASN A 27 -14.15 11.62 10.23
N ALA A 28 -14.80 10.45 10.34
CA ALA A 28 -15.28 9.86 11.59
C ALA A 28 -14.21 9.10 12.40
N ARG A 29 -12.94 9.21 12.01
CA ARG A 29 -11.79 8.51 12.62
C ARG A 29 -11.83 6.98 12.49
N LYS A 30 -12.69 6.40 11.65
CA LYS A 30 -12.61 4.97 11.28
C LYS A 30 -11.44 4.75 10.34
N SER A 31 -10.80 3.58 10.42
CA SER A 31 -9.66 3.23 9.58
C SER A 31 -9.78 1.87 8.91
N THR A 32 -9.09 1.73 7.79
CA THR A 32 -8.86 0.46 7.11
C THR A 32 -7.44 0.44 6.54
N GLU A 33 -6.91 -0.77 6.38
CA GLU A 33 -5.59 -1.00 5.80
C GLU A 33 -5.76 -1.63 4.43
N LEU A 34 -5.08 -1.05 3.44
CA LEU A 34 -5.04 -1.58 2.09
C LEU A 34 -3.68 -2.22 1.88
N TRP A 35 -3.70 -3.47 1.44
CA TRP A 35 -2.52 -4.32 1.31
C TRP A 35 -2.25 -4.63 -0.16
N VAL A 36 -0.98 -4.70 -0.54
CA VAL A 36 -0.56 -5.15 -1.87
C VAL A 36 0.73 -5.97 -1.75
N THR A 37 0.88 -6.99 -2.60
CA THR A 37 2.09 -7.81 -2.63
C THR A 37 3.30 -6.99 -3.12
N ARG A 38 4.53 -7.38 -2.75
CA ARG A 38 5.75 -6.59 -3.07
C ARG A 38 6.08 -6.46 -4.55
N ASP A 39 5.54 -7.34 -5.37
CA ASP A 39 5.71 -7.39 -6.82
C ASP A 39 4.62 -6.61 -7.55
N LYS A 40 3.65 -6.04 -6.83
CA LYS A 40 2.50 -5.34 -7.38
C LYS A 40 2.47 -3.88 -6.98
N ARG A 41 1.69 -3.15 -7.77
CA ARG A 41 1.33 -1.77 -7.54
C ARG A 41 -0.14 -1.62 -7.90
N GLU A 42 -0.91 -1.12 -6.97
CA GLU A 42 -2.34 -0.92 -7.17
C GLU A 42 -2.64 0.57 -7.31
N CYS A 43 -3.73 0.87 -8.00
CA CYS A 43 -4.43 2.13 -7.96
C CYS A 43 -5.80 1.88 -7.33
N VAL A 44 -6.14 2.67 -6.32
CA VAL A 44 -7.42 2.62 -5.62
C VAL A 44 -8.12 3.97 -5.72
N CYS A 45 -9.44 3.96 -5.95
CA CYS A 45 -10.24 5.18 -5.97
C CYS A 45 -10.79 5.50 -4.58
N LEU A 46 -10.43 6.67 -4.05
CA LEU A 46 -10.77 7.12 -2.69
C LEU A 46 -11.88 8.17 -2.65
N LYS A 47 -12.36 8.64 -3.81
CA LYS A 47 -13.36 9.72 -3.93
C LYS A 47 -14.59 9.54 -3.04
N ASN A 48 -15.02 8.30 -2.80
CA ASN A 48 -16.22 7.98 -2.00
C ASN A 48 -15.94 7.69 -0.51
N THR A 49 -14.67 7.69 -0.06
CA THR A 49 -14.26 7.27 1.30
C THR A 49 -14.13 8.42 2.31
N GLN A 50 -14.25 9.68 1.87
CA GLN A 50 -14.06 10.88 2.73
C GLN A 50 -12.76 10.84 3.56
N THR A 51 -11.65 10.53 2.89
CA THR A 51 -10.34 10.33 3.52
C THR A 51 -9.84 11.62 4.16
N TYR A 52 -9.57 11.65 5.48
CA TYR A 52 -8.88 12.78 6.11
C TYR A 52 -7.40 12.51 6.35
N ARG A 53 -6.99 11.24 6.47
CA ARG A 53 -5.60 10.86 6.71
C ARG A 53 -5.20 9.65 5.89
N ILE A 54 -3.99 9.70 5.35
CA ILE A 54 -3.32 8.59 4.69
C ILE A 54 -1.96 8.39 5.38
N MET A 55 -1.65 7.15 5.75
CA MET A 55 -0.39 6.78 6.41
C MET A 55 0.29 5.67 5.62
N ASN A 56 1.58 5.86 5.33
CA ASN A 56 2.43 4.90 4.64
C ASN A 56 3.34 4.19 5.65
N PHE A 57 3.01 2.94 5.99
CA PHE A 57 3.73 2.21 7.03
C PHE A 57 4.91 1.39 6.51
N SER A 58 4.88 0.95 5.26
CA SER A 58 5.70 -0.18 4.79
C SER A 58 6.83 0.19 3.82
N GLN A 59 7.35 1.42 3.84
CA GLN A 59 8.27 1.95 2.81
C GLN A 59 7.70 1.77 1.38
N SER A 60 6.37 1.74 1.24
CA SER A 60 5.76 1.60 -0.08
C SER A 60 5.92 2.90 -0.86
N ASP A 61 6.06 2.83 -2.18
CA ASP A 61 6.06 4.03 -3.02
C ASP A 61 4.60 4.46 -3.24
N VAL A 62 4.16 5.46 -2.48
CA VAL A 62 2.78 5.92 -2.46
C VAL A 62 2.67 7.26 -3.19
N LYS A 63 1.76 7.32 -4.15
CA LYS A 63 1.42 8.51 -4.94
C LYS A 63 -0.06 8.81 -4.79
N ILE A 64 -0.41 10.05 -4.52
CA ILE A 64 -1.79 10.50 -4.34
C ILE A 64 -2.19 11.48 -5.44
N PHE A 65 -3.43 11.38 -5.90
CA PHE A 65 -3.90 12.05 -7.10
C PHE A 65 -5.24 12.74 -6.85
N ARG A 66 -5.45 13.84 -7.59
CA ARG A 66 -6.77 14.48 -7.71
C ARG A 66 -7.67 13.80 -8.74
N SER A 67 -7.15 12.96 -9.62
CA SER A 67 -7.96 12.12 -10.49
C SER A 67 -8.48 10.90 -9.72
N THR A 68 -9.46 10.18 -10.29
CA THR A 68 -10.03 8.96 -9.72
C THR A 68 -9.35 7.68 -10.20
N ASP A 69 -8.35 7.78 -11.07
CA ASP A 69 -7.79 6.68 -11.85
C ASP A 69 -6.24 6.64 -11.82
N CYS A 70 -5.62 7.32 -10.86
CA CYS A 70 -4.16 7.46 -10.72
C CYS A 70 -3.43 7.97 -11.97
N THR A 71 -4.07 8.90 -12.70
CA THR A 71 -3.49 9.60 -13.83
C THR A 71 -3.24 11.07 -13.52
N GLY A 72 -2.40 11.72 -14.34
CA GLY A 72 -2.07 13.14 -14.21
C GLY A 72 -1.02 13.43 -13.13
N SER A 73 -1.07 14.63 -12.57
CA SER A 73 -0.12 15.08 -11.54
C SER A 73 -0.38 14.40 -10.19
N TYR A 74 0.68 14.15 -9.46
CA TYR A 74 0.65 13.45 -8.18
C TYR A 74 1.60 14.06 -7.16
N ASP A 75 1.27 13.85 -5.89
CA ASP A 75 2.18 14.07 -4.77
C ASP A 75 2.69 12.73 -4.25
N VAL A 76 3.93 12.70 -3.77
CA VAL A 76 4.54 11.50 -3.16
C VAL A 76 4.34 11.55 -1.65
N VAL A 77 3.89 10.43 -1.08
CA VAL A 77 3.63 10.31 0.36
C VAL A 77 4.85 9.71 1.06
N THR A 78 5.70 10.59 1.59
CA THR A 78 6.90 10.22 2.37
C THR A 78 6.63 10.12 3.87
N THR A 79 5.56 10.77 4.35
CA THR A 79 5.09 10.79 5.73
C THR A 79 3.56 10.82 5.72
N ASP A 80 2.94 10.77 6.89
CA ASP A 80 1.50 10.99 7.05
C ASP A 80 1.00 12.23 6.31
N VAL A 81 -0.12 12.06 5.61
CA VAL A 81 -0.86 13.16 4.98
C VAL A 81 -2.13 13.36 5.78
N TYR A 82 -2.31 14.58 6.28
CA TYR A 82 -3.55 15.04 6.92
C TYR A 82 -4.33 15.92 5.95
N ASP A 83 -5.61 16.15 6.26
CA ASP A 83 -6.56 16.89 5.43
C ASP A 83 -6.60 16.38 3.97
N ALA A 84 -6.56 15.04 3.85
CA ALA A 84 -6.48 14.33 2.57
C ALA A 84 -7.82 14.25 1.80
N GLN A 85 -8.83 15.08 2.12
CA GLN A 85 -10.16 15.00 1.51
C GLN A 85 -10.14 15.35 0.01
N TRP A 86 -9.08 15.99 -0.45
CA TRP A 86 -8.87 16.32 -1.86
C TRP A 86 -8.34 15.13 -2.68
N VAL A 87 -7.90 14.05 -2.04
CA VAL A 87 -7.34 12.86 -2.70
C VAL A 87 -8.47 11.99 -3.24
N ASN A 88 -8.52 11.83 -4.55
CA ASN A 88 -9.55 11.06 -5.24
C ASN A 88 -9.08 9.65 -5.62
N SER A 89 -7.77 9.44 -5.75
CA SER A 89 -7.19 8.13 -5.92
C SER A 89 -5.76 8.08 -5.37
N MET A 90 -5.29 6.87 -5.11
CA MET A 90 -3.96 6.62 -4.58
C MET A 90 -3.37 5.42 -5.29
N SER A 91 -2.11 5.52 -5.69
CA SER A 91 -1.34 4.39 -6.14
C SER A 91 -0.25 4.04 -5.15
N TYR A 92 -0.18 2.77 -4.72
CA TYR A 92 0.77 2.29 -3.73
C TYR A 92 1.32 0.92 -4.11
N GLY A 93 2.52 0.61 -3.63
CA GLY A 93 3.20 -0.67 -3.89
C GLY A 93 4.64 -0.48 -4.33
N ARG A 94 5.15 -1.41 -5.14
CA ARG A 94 6.54 -1.36 -5.64
C ARG A 94 6.75 -0.16 -6.55
N SER A 95 7.91 0.47 -6.46
CA SER A 95 8.33 1.50 -7.42
C SER A 95 8.77 0.87 -8.74
N GLY A 96 8.65 1.62 -9.84
CA GLY A 96 9.13 1.21 -11.17
C GLY A 96 8.23 0.24 -11.94
N ILE A 97 7.07 -0.14 -11.40
CA ILE A 97 6.06 -0.94 -12.10
C ILE A 97 4.78 -0.13 -12.31
N ARG A 98 4.02 -0.49 -13.35
CA ARG A 98 2.73 0.13 -13.64
C ARG A 98 1.70 -0.26 -12.58
N SER A 99 0.85 0.68 -12.21
CA SER A 99 -0.30 0.43 -11.33
C SER A 99 -1.44 -0.29 -12.06
N GLU A 100 -2.08 -1.24 -11.38
CA GLU A 100 -3.30 -1.90 -11.82
C GLU A 100 -4.54 -1.22 -11.22
N GLY A 101 -5.67 -1.19 -11.95
CA GLY A 101 -6.91 -0.54 -11.49
C GLY A 101 -6.94 0.99 -11.65
N PRO A 102 -7.94 1.68 -11.04
CA PRO A 102 -8.99 1.12 -10.20
C PRO A 102 -10.18 0.63 -11.05
N ASP A 103 -10.71 -0.55 -10.74
CA ASP A 103 -11.89 -1.10 -11.44
C ASP A 103 -13.22 -0.55 -10.91
N SER A 104 -13.20 0.04 -9.71
CA SER A 104 -14.37 0.63 -9.06
C SER A 104 -13.97 1.72 -8.06
N CYS A 105 -14.96 2.44 -7.52
CA CYS A 105 -14.74 3.45 -6.49
C CYS A 105 -15.63 3.20 -5.26
N PRO A 106 -15.30 2.21 -4.42
CA PRO A 106 -16.08 1.90 -3.23
C PRO A 106 -15.90 2.98 -2.15
N ASN A 107 -16.79 2.96 -1.16
CA ASN A 107 -16.50 3.57 0.13
C ASN A 107 -15.86 2.51 1.03
N TYR A 108 -14.55 2.57 1.22
CA TYR A 108 -13.81 1.57 2.00
C TYR A 108 -14.09 1.62 3.51
N LEU A 109 -14.85 2.62 3.97
CA LEU A 109 -15.12 2.89 5.38
C LEU A 109 -16.61 3.16 5.66
N ALA A 110 -17.49 2.67 4.78
CA ALA A 110 -18.93 2.69 4.98
C ALA A 110 -19.31 1.97 6.29
#